data_AF-A0A497GMS0-F1
#
_entry.id   AF-A0A497GMS0-F1
#
_cell.length_a   1.000
_cell.length_b   1.000
_cell.length_c   1.000
_cell.angle_alpha   90.00
_cell.angle_beta   90.00
_cell.angle_gamma   90.00
#
_symmetry.space_group_name_H-M   'P 1'
#
loop_
_entity.id
_entity.type
_entity.pdbx_description
1 polymer ?
#
loop_
_entity_poly.entity_id
_entity_poly.type
_entity_poly.pdbx_seq_one_letter_code
_entity_poly.pdbx_strand_id
1 'polypeptide(L)' 'MSEVLSIRIPRELKRRIDKLKGFVDWKNEIIRFLEDRVRYYERVKIIKEVHKLLEAHPTFPRGSVVKAVREDRVSH' A
#
# COMPACT_ATOMS: atom_id res chain seq x y z
N MET A 1 -23.75 4.93 5.67
CA MET A 1 -23.96 3.84 4.68
C MET A 1 -23.07 2.67 5.07
N SER A 2 -23.62 1.46 5.11
CA SER A 2 -22.86 0.24 5.41
C SER A 2 -23.07 -0.78 4.29
N GLU A 3 -21.99 -1.41 3.84
CA GLU A 3 -21.99 -2.44 2.80
C GLU A 3 -21.76 -3.83 3.44
N VAL A 4 -22.34 -4.89 2.85
CA VAL A 4 -22.20 -6.26 3.36
C VAL A 4 -21.13 -7.02 2.60
N LEU A 5 -20.08 -7.45 3.31
CA LEU A 5 -19.00 -8.27 2.75
C LEU A 5 -19.20 -9.76 3.11
N SER A 6 -19.56 -10.58 2.12
CA SER A 6 -19.71 -12.03 2.30
C SER A 6 -18.47 -12.79 1.80
N ILE A 7 -17.67 -13.35 2.71
CA ILE A 7 -16.47 -14.12 2.39
C ILE A 7 -16.67 -15.59 2.75
N ARG A 8 -16.35 -16.49 1.81
CA ARG A 8 -16.31 -17.93 2.09
C ARG A 8 -15.06 -18.26 2.89
N ILE A 9 -15.26 -18.80 4.10
CA ILE A 9 -14.17 -19.25 4.98
C ILE A 9 -14.23 -20.76 5.22
N PRO A 10 -13.09 -21.41 5.52
CA PRO A 10 -13.08 -22.81 5.92
C PRO A 10 -14.00 -23.08 7.12
N ARG A 11 -14.70 -24.22 7.10
CA ARG A 11 -15.66 -24.61 8.16
C ARG A 11 -15.01 -24.64 9.55
N GLU A 12 -13.75 -25.08 9.64
CA GLU A 12 -13.03 -25.14 10.90
C GLU A 12 -12.79 -23.74 11.50
N LEU A 13 -12.42 -22.77 10.66
CA LEU A 13 -12.21 -21.39 11.11
C LEU A 13 -13.51 -20.80 11.66
N LYS A 14 -14.64 -21.02 10.97
CA LYS A 14 -15.94 -20.57 11.44
C LYS A 14 -16.29 -21.18 12.81
N ARG A 15 -16.05 -22.48 13.00
CA ARG A 15 -16.26 -23.15 14.31
C ARG A 15 -15.41 -22.53 15.42
N ARG A 16 -14.15 -22.18 15.15
CA ARG A 16 -13.26 -21.54 16.14
C ARG A 16 -13.74 -20.13 16.52
N ILE A 17 -14.18 -19.36 15.53
CA ILE A 17 -14.78 -18.04 15.73
C ILE A 17 -16.03 -18.16 16.60
N ASP A 18 -16.93 -19.08 16.27
CA ASP A 18 -18.19 -19.27 17.01
C ASP A 18 -17.95 -19.70 18.47
N LYS A 19 -16.94 -20.54 18.75
CA LYS A 19 -16.56 -20.91 20.12
C LYS A 19 -16.11 -19.72 20.98
N LEU A 20 -15.57 -18.68 20.36
CA LEU A 20 -14.98 -17.52 21.02
C LEU A 20 -15.91 -16.30 21.02
N LYS A 21 -17.12 -16.43 20.45
CA LYS A 21 -18.06 -15.32 20.21
C LYS A 21 -18.54 -14.63 21.50
N GLY A 22 -18.48 -15.32 22.64
CA GLY A 22 -18.78 -14.75 23.96
C GLY A 22 -17.62 -14.03 24.65
N PHE A 23 -16.41 -14.13 24.09
CA PHE A 23 -15.19 -13.51 24.63
C PHE A 23 -14.65 -12.40 23.72
N VAL A 24 -14.82 -12.54 22.41
CA VAL A 24 -14.30 -11.61 21.40
C VAL A 24 -15.43 -10.98 20.61
N ASP A 25 -15.41 -9.65 20.51
CA ASP A 25 -16.23 -8.92 19.54
C ASP A 25 -15.63 -9.08 18.14
N TRP A 26 -15.98 -10.18 17.48
CA TRP A 26 -15.51 -10.49 16.13
C TRP A 26 -15.88 -9.45 15.09
N LYS A 27 -16.98 -8.72 15.27
CA LYS A 27 -17.37 -7.67 14.32
C LYS A 27 -16.32 -6.57 14.34
N ASN A 28 -16.04 -6.04 15.53
CA ASN A 28 -15.06 -4.97 15.69
C ASN A 28 -13.64 -5.44 15.38
N GLU A 29 -13.27 -6.65 15.78
CA GLU A 29 -11.93 -7.20 15.51
C GLU A 29 -11.67 -7.36 14.01
N ILE A 30 -12.64 -7.92 13.26
CA ILE A 30 -12.50 -8.11 11.81
C ILE A 30 -12.48 -6.76 11.08
N ILE A 31 -13.34 -5.82 11.46
CA ILE A 31 -13.37 -4.48 10.84
C ILE A 31 -12.02 -3.78 11.05
N ARG A 32 -11.52 -3.74 12.31
CA ARG A 32 -10.25 -3.09 12.62
C ARG A 32 -9.09 -3.74 11.88
N PHE A 33 -9.07 -5.07 11.83
CA PHE A 33 -8.07 -5.81 11.08
C PHE A 33 -8.10 -5.44 9.59
N LEU A 34 -9.28 -5.38 8.98
CA LEU A 34 -9.40 -4.99 7.57
C LEU A 34 -8.96 -3.54 7.34
N GLU A 35 -9.34 -2.60 8.20
CA GLU A 35 -8.88 -1.20 8.10
C GLU A 35 -7.36 -1.08 8.17
N ASP A 36 -6.73 -1.75 9.13
CA ASP A 36 -5.27 -1.75 9.28
C ASP A 36 -4.57 -2.34 8.05
N ARG A 37 -5.12 -3.43 7.50
CA ARG A 37 -4.56 -4.07 6.30
C ARG A 37 -4.75 -3.20 5.07
N VAL A 38 -5.90 -2.53 4.91
CA VAL A 38 -6.12 -1.57 3.81
C VAL A 38 -5.11 -0.43 3.90
N ARG A 39 -4.97 0.22 5.06
CA ARG A 39 -3.97 1.28 5.27
C ARG A 39 -2.55 0.82 4.93
N TYR A 40 -2.19 -0.39 5.33
CA TYR A 40 -0.88 -0.97 5.00
C TYR A 40 -0.70 -1.13 3.48
N TYR A 41 -1.65 -1.76 2.80
CA TYR A 41 -1.53 -2.02 1.36
C TYR A 41 -1.64 -0.76 0.51
N GLU A 42 -2.39 0.26 0.94
CA GLU A 42 -2.40 1.58 0.30
C GLU A 42 -1.00 2.20 0.32
N ARG A 43 -0.33 2.20 1.48
CA ARG A 43 1.06 2.68 1.58
C ARG A 43 2.01 1.90 0.68
N VAL A 44 1.89 0.56 0.67
CA VAL A 44 2.71 -0.29 -0.21
C VAL A 44 2.44 0.01 -1.68
N LYS A 45 1.19 0.23 -2.06
CA LYS A 45 0.81 0.56 -3.44
C LYS A 45 1.41 1.90 -3.86
N ILE A 46 1.33 2.93 -3.03
CA ILE A 46 1.95 4.24 -3.28
C ILE A 46 3.45 4.10 -3.49
N ILE A 47 4.15 3.37 -2.61
CA ILE A 47 5.59 3.15 -2.73
C ILE A 47 5.93 2.44 -4.06
N LYS A 48 5.14 1.42 -4.44
CA LYS A 48 5.33 0.72 -5.72
C LYS A 48 5.07 1.62 -6.93
N GLU A 49 4.07 2.50 -6.85
CA GLU A 49 3.77 3.46 -7.92
C GLU A 49 4.86 4.51 -8.06
N VAL A 50 5.37 5.04 -6.94
CA VAL A 50 6.53 5.95 -6.93
C VAL A 50 7.76 5.28 -7.55
N HIS A 51 8.02 4.01 -7.21
CA HIS A 51 9.14 3.27 -7.79
C HIS A 51 8.99 3.11 -9.31
N LYS A 52 7.79 2.74 -9.78
CA LYS A 52 7.49 2.65 -11.22
C LYS A 52 7.65 3.99 -11.95
N LEU A 53 7.22 5.09 -11.32
CA LEU A 53 7.40 6.43 -11.89
C LEU A 53 8.88 6.82 -11.98
N LEU A 54 9.68 6.47 -10.98
CA LEU A 54 11.13 6.68 -10.98
C LEU A 54 11.85 5.81 -12.02
N GLU A 55 11.44 4.54 -12.19
CA GLU A 55 11.97 3.65 -13.22
C GLU A 55 11.58 4.09 -14.64
N ALA A 56 10.38 4.65 -14.81
CA ALA A 56 9.93 5.23 -16.08
C ALA A 56 10.59 6.58 -16.39
N HIS A 57 11.25 7.21 -15.41
CA HIS A 57 11.93 8.47 -15.62
C HIS A 57 13.21 8.23 -16.43
N PRO A 58 13.42 8.97 -17.54
CA PRO A 58 14.66 8.82 -18.30
C PRO A 58 15.86 9.10 -17.40
N THR A 59 16.73 8.09 -17.28
CA THR A 59 17.99 8.24 -16.56
C THR A 59 18.91 9.07 -17.43
N PHE A 60 19.22 10.28 -16.98
CA PHE A 60 20.19 11.10 -17.68
C PHE A 60 21.59 10.49 -17.56
N PRO A 61 22.42 10.54 -18.62
CA PRO A 61 23.81 10.14 -18.56
C PRO A 61 24.51 10.77 -17.35
N ARG A 62 25.41 10.01 -16.71
CA ARG A 62 26.23 10.56 -15.62
C ARG A 62 26.97 11.80 -16.13
N GLY A 63 26.77 12.92 -15.44
CA GLY A 63 27.37 14.20 -15.81
C GLY A 63 26.47 15.14 -16.61
N SER A 64 25.25 14.77 -16.99
CA SER A 64 24.31 15.66 -17.70
C SER A 64 23.97 16.93 -16.90
N VAL A 65 23.75 16.82 -15.59
CA VAL A 65 23.50 17.98 -14.72
C VAL A 65 24.74 18.87 -14.60
N VAL A 66 25.93 18.26 -14.48
CA VAL A 66 27.21 19.00 -14.40
C VAL A 66 27.48 19.73 -15.71
N LYS A 67 27.19 19.10 -16.85
CA LYS A 67 27.34 19.70 -18.19
C LYS A 67 26.36 20.85 -18.40
N ALA A 68 25.09 20.67 -18.06
CA ALA A 68 24.08 21.72 -18.15
C ALA A 68 24.42 22.93 -17.27
N VAL A 69 24.81 22.72 -16.00
CA VAL A 69 25.21 23.81 -15.09
C VAL A 69 26.50 24.49 -15.55
N ARG A 70 27.42 23.77 -16.20
CA ARG A 70 28.65 24.34 -16.74
C ARG A 70 28.39 25.15 -18.01
N GLU A 71 27.51 24.70 -18.88
CA GLU A 71 27.09 25.42 -20.10
C GLU A 71 26.33 26.71 -19.75
N ASP A 72 25.47 26.67 -18.74
CA ASP A 72 24.71 27.84 -18.26
C ASP A 72 25.64 28.92 -17.65
N ARG A 73 26.69 28.48 -16.93
CA ARG A 73 27.73 29.37 -16.38
C ARG A 73 28.65 29.98 -17.44
N VAL A 74 28.83 29.33 -18.58
CA VAL A 74 29.70 29.80 -19.67
C VAL A 74 28.95 30.78 -20.58
N SER A 75 27.62 30.82 -20.50
CA SER A 75 26.76 31.70 -21.28
C SER A 75 26.51 33.07 -20.63
N HIS A 76 27.21 33.39 -19.53
CA HIS A 76 26.99 34.58 -18.71
C HIS A 76 28.24 35.45 -18.54
#